data_AF-A0A7K2KP44-F1
#
_entry.id   AF-A0A7K2KP44-F1
#
_cell.length_a   1.000
_cell.length_b   1.000
_cell.length_c   1.000
_cell.angle_alpha   90.00
_cell.angle_beta   90.00
_cell.angle_gamma   90.00
#
_symmetry.space_group_name_H-M   'P 1'
#
loop_
_entity.id
_entity.type
_entity.pdbx_description
1 polymer ?
#
loop_
_entity_poly.entity_id
_entity_poly.type
_entity_poly.pdbx_seq_one_letter_code
_entity_poly.pdbx_strand_id
1 'polypeptide(L)'
;MIVTVRTTTDARAKADALARGAVEARLAACAQISGPVTSVYHWRGAIETTEEWEVVFKTTEARYPDLESHLLAAHDYETPEILATRVTRAGEGYARWVERETSGAVVPEAPAQEERPFFVYGTLRPGAYNHDRFLAGRIGAEADAVLHGAVLYDGPGYPYVVPATGGRVVGTLLTPAPDAYGELFGLLDRLELPAGYERVAMDVVRTRDSASVSAWVFLAAPDAPLGEVIESGDWFDRR
;
A
#
# COMPACT_ATOMS: atom_id res chain seq x y z
N MET A 1 -11.52 11.05 -11.94
CA MET A 1 -11.80 12.43 -12.39
C MET A 1 -10.53 13.24 -12.30
N ILE A 2 -10.23 14.10 -13.28
CA ILE A 2 -8.96 14.85 -13.35
C ILE A 2 -9.17 16.27 -12.86
N VAL A 3 -8.18 16.79 -12.13
CA VAL A 3 -8.04 18.20 -11.76
C VAL A 3 -6.71 18.74 -12.27
N THR A 4 -6.71 20.02 -12.61
CA THR A 4 -5.47 20.79 -12.81
C THR A 4 -5.22 21.62 -11.58
N VAL A 5 -4.09 21.44 -10.92
CA VAL A 5 -3.70 22.20 -9.73
C VAL A 5 -2.63 23.21 -10.12
N ARG A 6 -2.75 24.45 -9.70
CA ARG A 6 -1.79 25.52 -9.99
C ARG A 6 -1.17 26.07 -8.71
N THR A 7 0.13 26.37 -8.75
CA THR A 7 0.88 27.17 -7.77
C THR A 7 1.86 28.12 -8.48
N THR A 8 2.42 29.08 -7.75
CA THR A 8 3.50 29.97 -8.22
C THR A 8 4.67 30.00 -7.23
N THR A 9 5.88 30.28 -7.70
CA THR A 9 7.08 30.43 -6.85
C THR A 9 8.08 31.42 -7.45
N ASP A 10 8.92 32.05 -6.64
CA ASP A 10 9.84 33.15 -7.03
C ASP A 10 11.06 32.73 -7.86
N ALA A 11 11.28 31.43 -8.10
CA ALA A 11 12.47 30.96 -8.80
C ALA A 11 12.20 29.74 -9.67
N ARG A 12 12.80 29.72 -10.86
CA ARG A 12 12.72 28.59 -11.79
C ARG A 12 13.15 27.27 -11.14
N ALA A 13 14.25 27.29 -10.39
CA ALA A 13 14.77 26.09 -9.74
C ALA A 13 13.79 25.52 -8.70
N LYS A 14 13.05 26.39 -7.99
CA LYS A 14 12.00 25.96 -7.05
C LYS A 14 10.79 25.40 -7.80
N ALA A 15 10.39 26.02 -8.90
CA ALA A 15 9.34 25.49 -9.77
C ALA A 15 9.70 24.11 -10.32
N ASP A 16 10.95 23.92 -10.75
CA ASP A 16 11.48 22.61 -11.18
C ASP A 16 11.46 21.59 -10.04
N ALA A 17 11.83 21.99 -8.81
CA ALA A 17 11.81 21.12 -7.64
C ALA A 17 10.38 20.68 -7.25
N LEU A 18 9.42 21.62 -7.21
CA LEU A 18 8.01 21.32 -6.94
C LEU A 18 7.42 20.39 -8.01
N ALA A 19 7.69 20.69 -9.29
CA ALA A 19 7.24 19.88 -10.41
C ALA A 19 7.79 18.45 -10.35
N ARG A 20 9.10 18.29 -10.13
CA ARG A 20 9.75 16.98 -10.06
C ARG A 20 9.32 16.21 -8.82
N GLY A 21 9.33 16.83 -7.65
CA GLY A 21 8.95 16.18 -6.39
C GLY A 21 7.54 15.60 -6.45
N ALA A 22 6.57 16.35 -6.97
CA ALA A 22 5.20 15.89 -7.11
C ALA A 22 5.04 14.72 -8.10
N VAL A 23 5.79 14.74 -9.22
CA VAL A 23 5.75 13.67 -10.23
C VAL A 23 6.49 12.42 -9.76
N GLU A 24 7.67 12.58 -9.16
CA GLU A 24 8.45 11.49 -8.56
C GLU A 24 7.67 10.77 -7.45
N ALA A 25 6.93 11.54 -6.63
CA ALA A 25 6.05 11.02 -5.60
C ALA A 25 4.72 10.47 -6.14
N ARG A 26 4.48 10.50 -7.45
CA ARG A 26 3.21 10.08 -8.10
C ARG A 26 1.96 10.81 -7.55
N LEU A 27 2.13 12.05 -7.12
CA LEU A 27 1.05 12.93 -6.68
C LEU A 27 0.46 13.71 -7.85
N ALA A 28 1.23 13.88 -8.93
CA ALA A 28 0.80 14.40 -10.21
C ALA A 28 1.37 13.55 -11.35
N ALA A 29 0.59 13.34 -12.41
CA ALA A 29 1.05 12.56 -13.57
C ALA A 29 2.06 13.37 -14.39
N CYS A 30 1.81 14.67 -14.51
CA CYS A 30 2.78 15.62 -15.03
C CYS A 30 2.58 17.01 -14.41
N ALA A 31 3.59 17.84 -14.59
CA ALA A 31 3.56 19.27 -14.33
C ALA A 31 4.04 20.02 -15.57
N GLN A 32 3.49 21.21 -15.80
CA GLN A 32 4.00 22.17 -16.76
C GLN A 32 4.48 23.39 -16.00
N ILE A 33 5.66 23.89 -16.35
CA ILE A 33 6.23 25.10 -15.77
C ILE A 33 6.17 26.18 -16.83
N SER A 34 5.56 27.32 -16.51
CA SER A 34 5.47 28.49 -17.37
C SER A 34 6.00 29.71 -16.63
N GLY A 35 6.55 30.67 -17.38
CA GLY A 35 7.05 31.91 -16.82
C GLY A 35 8.31 32.43 -17.51
N PRO A 36 8.87 33.54 -16.99
CA PRO A 36 8.36 34.26 -15.82
C PRO A 36 6.97 34.89 -16.04
N VAL A 37 6.18 34.97 -14.97
CA VAL A 37 4.91 35.71 -14.89
C VAL A 37 5.06 36.86 -13.89
N THR A 38 4.17 37.86 -13.98
CA THR A 38 4.13 38.97 -13.05
C THR A 38 2.88 38.83 -12.16
N SER A 39 3.10 38.57 -10.88
CA SER A 39 2.06 38.49 -9.85
C SER A 39 1.91 39.85 -9.16
N VAL A 40 0.68 40.35 -9.08
CA VAL A 40 0.35 41.65 -8.45
C VAL A 40 -0.68 41.42 -7.37
N TYR A 41 -0.37 41.78 -6.13
CA TYR A 41 -1.20 41.48 -4.96
C TYR A 41 -1.00 42.52 -3.86
N HIS A 42 -1.89 42.50 -2.86
CA HIS A 42 -1.73 43.30 -1.66
C HIS A 42 -0.88 42.58 -0.62
N TRP A 43 0.14 43.25 -0.08
CA TRP A 43 0.92 42.77 1.05
C TRP A 43 1.23 43.91 2.00
N ARG A 44 0.94 43.71 3.30
CA ARG A 44 1.20 44.71 4.37
C ARG A 44 0.72 46.13 4.04
N GLY A 45 -0.42 46.25 3.35
CA GLY A 45 -1.04 47.52 3.00
C GLY A 45 -0.50 48.20 1.74
N ALA A 46 0.47 47.60 1.05
CA ALA A 46 0.98 48.06 -0.25
C ALA A 46 0.55 47.11 -1.37
N ILE A 47 0.56 47.60 -2.61
CA ILE A 47 0.52 46.75 -3.80
C ILE A 47 1.96 46.31 -4.08
N GLU A 48 2.16 45.00 -4.11
CA GLU A 48 3.43 44.38 -4.48
C GLU A 48 3.36 43.84 -5.89
N THR A 49 4.53 43.72 -6.52
CA THR A 49 4.69 43.09 -7.82
C THR A 49 5.89 42.17 -7.76
N THR A 50 5.69 40.90 -8.09
CA THR A 50 6.73 39.86 -8.00
C THR A 50 6.82 39.09 -9.31
N GLU A 51 8.04 38.81 -9.74
CA GLU A 51 8.29 37.86 -10.84
C GLU A 51 8.23 36.44 -10.28
N GLU A 52 7.39 35.59 -10.87
CA GLU A 52 7.18 34.22 -10.42
C GLU A 52 7.18 33.22 -11.59
N TRP A 53 7.22 31.95 -11.25
CA TRP A 53 7.07 30.82 -12.16
C TRP A 53 5.81 30.06 -11.79
N GLU A 54 4.91 29.90 -12.74
CA GLU A 54 3.67 29.15 -12.58
C GLU A 54 3.93 27.67 -12.82
N VAL A 55 3.43 26.81 -11.93
CA VAL A 55 3.46 25.35 -12.09
C VAL A 55 2.04 24.82 -12.11
N VAL A 56 1.70 24.10 -13.18
CA VAL A 56 0.38 23.48 -13.37
C VAL A 56 0.50 21.97 -13.42
N PHE A 57 0.04 21.32 -12.37
CA PHE A 57 -0.03 19.87 -12.20
C PHE A 57 -1.30 19.30 -12.82
N LYS A 58 -1.22 18.06 -13.32
CA LYS A 58 -2.38 17.26 -13.75
C LYS A 58 -2.45 16.03 -12.88
N THR A 59 -3.52 15.91 -12.12
CA THR A 59 -3.71 14.81 -11.19
C THR A 59 -5.16 14.38 -11.14
N THR A 60 -5.46 13.35 -10.36
CA THR A 60 -6.84 12.94 -10.06
C THR A 60 -7.39 13.70 -8.86
N GLU A 61 -8.70 13.87 -8.81
CA GLU A 61 -9.40 14.45 -7.66
C GLU A 61 -9.00 13.75 -6.35
N ALA A 62 -8.87 12.42 -6.38
CA ALA A 62 -8.49 11.60 -5.22
C ALA A 62 -7.07 11.91 -4.70
N ARG A 63 -6.18 12.41 -5.54
CA ARG A 63 -4.80 12.76 -5.18
C ARG A 63 -4.59 14.20 -4.81
N TYR A 64 -5.62 15.04 -4.95
CA TYR A 64 -5.54 16.44 -4.57
C TYR A 64 -5.05 16.65 -3.12
N PRO A 65 -5.59 15.96 -2.09
CA PRO A 65 -5.16 16.21 -0.70
C PRO A 65 -3.68 15.90 -0.45
N ASP A 66 -3.18 14.81 -1.04
CA ASP A 66 -1.78 14.43 -0.92
C ASP A 66 -0.87 15.42 -1.66
N LEU A 67 -1.29 15.85 -2.86
CA LEU A 67 -0.56 16.85 -3.64
C LEU A 67 -0.51 18.20 -2.91
N GLU A 68 -1.63 18.68 -2.38
CA GLU A 68 -1.70 19.92 -1.59
C GLU A 68 -0.76 19.84 -0.37
N SER A 69 -0.81 18.74 0.38
CA SER A 69 0.07 18.52 1.53
C SER A 69 1.55 18.53 1.15
N HIS A 70 1.91 17.90 0.03
CA HIS A 70 3.27 17.91 -0.50
C HIS A 70 3.72 19.30 -0.91
N LEU A 71 2.86 20.05 -1.62
CA LEU A 71 3.17 21.41 -2.05
C LEU A 71 3.37 22.33 -0.85
N LEU A 72 2.49 22.27 0.16
CA LEU A 72 2.62 23.05 1.40
C LEU A 72 3.93 22.74 2.14
N ALA A 73 4.34 21.49 2.19
CA ALA A 73 5.59 21.09 2.83
C ALA A 73 6.85 21.51 2.05
N ALA A 74 6.76 21.60 0.73
CA ALA A 74 7.88 21.92 -0.16
C ALA A 74 7.97 23.42 -0.52
N HIS A 75 6.95 24.22 -0.21
CA HIS A 75 6.92 25.64 -0.54
C HIS A 75 7.58 26.52 0.52
N ASP A 76 8.31 27.55 0.07
CA ASP A 76 8.92 28.55 0.97
C ASP A 76 7.95 29.67 1.39
N TYR A 77 6.73 29.68 0.84
CA TYR A 77 5.74 30.71 1.18
C TYR A 77 4.88 30.20 2.32
N GLU A 78 4.57 31.08 3.27
CA GLU A 78 3.67 30.74 4.39
C GLU A 78 2.27 30.39 3.88
N THR A 79 1.82 31.01 2.78
CA THR A 79 0.53 30.74 2.15
C THR A 79 0.71 30.78 0.63
N PRO A 80 1.13 29.67 -0.01
CA PRO A 80 1.26 29.62 -1.45
C PRO A 80 -0.11 29.64 -2.14
N GLU A 81 -0.17 30.12 -3.38
CA GLU A 81 -1.35 29.90 -4.23
C GLU A 81 -1.47 28.40 -4.52
N ILE A 82 -2.57 27.75 -4.13
CA ILE A 82 -2.89 26.38 -4.57
C ILE A 82 -4.34 26.37 -5.02
N LEU A 83 -4.55 26.34 -6.35
CA LEU A 83 -5.88 26.37 -6.94
C LEU A 83 -6.13 25.11 -7.78
N ALA A 84 -7.21 24.38 -7.48
CA ALA A 84 -7.67 23.27 -8.29
C ALA A 84 -8.81 23.68 -9.23
N THR A 85 -8.67 23.37 -10.51
CA THR A 85 -9.74 23.50 -11.51
C THR A 85 -10.12 22.12 -12.04
N ARG A 86 -11.42 21.83 -12.03
CA ARG A 86 -11.96 20.56 -12.51
C ARG A 86 -11.86 20.45 -14.03
N VAL A 87 -11.33 19.33 -14.52
CA VAL A 87 -11.34 19.00 -15.94
C VAL A 87 -12.63 18.24 -16.26
N THR A 88 -13.49 18.84 -17.10
CA THR A 88 -14.79 18.23 -17.46
C THR A 88 -14.67 17.18 -18.55
N ARG A 89 -13.64 17.25 -19.42
CA ARG A 89 -13.32 16.27 -20.45
C ARG A 89 -11.82 16.19 -20.70
N ALA A 90 -11.35 14.97 -20.94
CA ALA A 90 -9.98 14.68 -21.38
C ALA A 90 -10.03 13.54 -22.42
N GLY A 91 -8.98 13.42 -23.24
CA GLY A 91 -8.84 12.26 -24.11
C GLY A 91 -8.71 10.98 -23.28
N GLU A 92 -9.44 9.93 -23.64
CA GLU A 92 -9.57 8.70 -22.82
C GLU A 92 -8.21 8.06 -22.49
N GLY A 93 -7.32 7.96 -23.49
CA GLY A 93 -5.96 7.43 -23.30
C GLY A 93 -5.12 8.29 -22.35
N TYR A 94 -5.27 9.62 -22.43
CA TYR A 94 -4.59 10.55 -21.51
C TYR A 94 -5.14 10.44 -20.10
N ALA A 95 -6.46 10.32 -19.95
CA ALA A 95 -7.09 10.15 -18.65
C ALA A 95 -6.64 8.87 -17.95
N ARG A 96 -6.61 7.73 -18.67
CA ARG A 96 -6.05 6.48 -18.17
C ARG A 96 -4.58 6.61 -17.79
N TRP A 97 -3.80 7.35 -18.58
CA TRP A 97 -2.40 7.60 -18.26
C TRP A 97 -2.27 8.42 -16.97
N VAL A 98 -3.05 9.49 -16.79
CA VAL A 98 -3.05 10.29 -15.54
C VAL A 98 -3.42 9.42 -14.34
N GLU A 99 -4.46 8.61 -14.45
CA GLU A 99 -4.89 7.71 -13.38
C GLU A 99 -3.82 6.68 -13.03
N ARG A 100 -3.11 6.11 -14.02
CA ARG A 100 -2.02 5.15 -13.77
C ARG A 100 -0.78 5.79 -13.15
N GLU A 101 -0.38 6.98 -13.60
CA GLU A 101 0.82 7.66 -13.05
C GLU A 101 0.55 8.28 -11.67
N THR A 102 -0.71 8.50 -11.30
CA THR A 102 -1.12 9.06 -9.99
C THR A 102 -1.82 8.06 -9.10
N SER A 103 -2.07 6.84 -9.56
CA SER A 103 -2.05 5.72 -8.65
C SER A 103 -0.62 5.68 -8.13
N GLY A 104 -0.37 6.10 -6.90
CA GLY A 104 0.93 5.91 -6.26
C GLY A 104 1.35 4.45 -6.35
N ALA A 105 2.37 4.05 -5.60
CA ALA A 105 2.20 2.74 -4.99
C ALA A 105 0.85 2.81 -4.27
N VAL A 106 -0.19 2.26 -4.88
CA VAL A 106 -1.37 1.84 -4.15
C VAL A 106 -0.72 0.91 -3.13
N VAL A 107 -0.64 1.31 -1.86
CA VAL A 107 -1.11 0.34 -0.86
C VAL A 107 -2.49 0.06 -1.40
N PRO A 108 -2.73 -1.10 -2.04
CA PRO A 108 -3.96 -1.32 -2.78
C PRO A 108 -5.08 -0.90 -1.85
N GLU A 109 -5.88 0.10 -2.22
CA GLU A 109 -7.27 0.00 -1.84
C GLU A 109 -7.72 -1.19 -2.67
N ALA A 110 -7.55 -2.33 -2.02
CA ALA A 110 -7.66 -3.63 -2.61
C ALA A 110 -9.07 -3.68 -3.18
N PRO A 111 -9.25 -4.14 -4.43
CA PRO A 111 -10.46 -3.91 -5.21
C PRO A 111 -11.70 -4.47 -4.49
N ALA A 112 -12.37 -3.70 -3.61
CA ALA A 112 -13.22 -4.27 -2.56
C ALA A 112 -12.78 -5.70 -2.22
N GLN A 113 -11.49 -5.87 -1.89
CA GLN A 113 -10.91 -7.19 -1.78
C GLN A 113 -11.54 -7.73 -0.50
N GLU A 114 -12.61 -8.52 -0.64
CA GLU A 114 -13.43 -9.07 0.45
C GLU A 114 -12.53 -9.20 1.65
N GLU A 115 -12.72 -8.41 2.71
CA GLU A 115 -11.77 -8.42 3.82
C GLU A 115 -11.63 -9.86 4.31
N ARG A 116 -10.45 -10.45 4.08
CA ARG A 116 -10.21 -11.87 4.35
C ARG A 116 -9.40 -12.02 5.62
N PRO A 117 -9.71 -13.02 6.45
CA PRO A 117 -8.80 -13.40 7.51
C PRO A 117 -7.45 -13.86 6.92
N PHE A 118 -6.42 -13.85 7.75
CA PHE A 118 -5.09 -14.35 7.40
C PHE A 118 -4.92 -15.75 7.98
N PHE A 119 -4.49 -16.72 7.18
CA PHE A 119 -4.10 -18.03 7.67
C PHE A 119 -2.60 -18.05 7.92
N VAL A 120 -2.21 -18.16 9.19
CA VAL A 120 -0.82 -18.23 9.63
C VAL A 120 -0.51 -19.64 10.11
N TYR A 121 0.67 -20.15 9.77
CA TYR A 121 1.04 -21.56 10.02
C TYR A 121 2.40 -21.71 10.71
N GLY A 122 2.98 -20.60 11.20
CA GLY A 122 4.35 -20.57 11.71
C GLY A 122 4.56 -19.69 12.92
N THR A 123 5.56 -18.81 12.84
CA THR A 123 5.98 -17.95 13.96
C THR A 123 4.95 -16.88 14.34
N LEU A 124 3.99 -16.61 13.45
CA LEU A 124 2.85 -15.73 13.67
C LEU A 124 1.63 -16.44 14.25
N ARG A 125 1.68 -17.73 14.59
CA ARG A 125 0.57 -18.43 15.28
C ARG A 125 0.52 -18.08 16.76
N PRO A 126 -0.65 -18.13 17.42
CA PRO A 126 -0.77 -17.95 18.87
C PRO A 126 0.23 -18.83 19.64
N GLY A 127 0.92 -18.24 20.61
CA GLY A 127 1.96 -18.91 21.40
C GLY A 127 3.35 -18.94 20.76
N ALA A 128 3.51 -18.50 19.50
CA ALA A 128 4.81 -18.31 18.88
C ALA A 128 5.37 -16.89 19.09
N TYR A 129 6.70 -16.77 19.00
CA TYR A 129 7.43 -15.54 19.36
C TYR A 129 7.02 -14.28 18.60
N ASN A 130 6.59 -14.40 17.33
CA ASN A 130 6.21 -13.24 16.52
C ASN A 130 4.73 -12.84 16.67
N HIS A 131 3.89 -13.67 17.30
CA HIS A 131 2.46 -13.42 17.43
C HIS A 131 2.18 -12.12 18.19
N ASP A 132 2.45 -12.09 19.50
CA ASP A 132 2.13 -10.92 20.32
C ASP A 132 2.99 -9.71 19.95
N ARG A 133 4.22 -9.95 19.46
CA ARG A 133 5.14 -8.91 19.04
C ARG A 133 4.58 -8.04 17.92
N PHE A 134 3.88 -8.64 16.95
CA PHE A 134 3.40 -7.93 15.77
C PHE A 134 1.87 -7.77 15.73
N LEU A 135 1.13 -8.70 16.34
CA LEU A 135 -0.31 -8.83 16.15
C LEU A 135 -1.14 -8.34 17.34
N ALA A 136 -0.52 -8.06 18.48
CA ALA A 136 -1.22 -7.56 19.66
C ALA A 136 -2.04 -6.29 19.35
N GLY A 137 -3.32 -6.32 19.74
CA GLY A 137 -4.27 -5.22 19.50
C GLY A 137 -4.82 -5.12 18.08
N ARG A 138 -4.39 -5.98 17.14
CA ARG A 138 -4.81 -5.95 15.73
C ARG A 138 -5.74 -7.10 15.32
N ILE A 139 -5.86 -8.12 16.17
CA ILE A 139 -6.68 -9.31 15.92
C ILE A 139 -7.98 -9.25 16.73
N GLY A 140 -9.11 -9.44 16.06
CA GLY A 140 -10.44 -9.46 16.66
C GLY A 140 -10.91 -10.87 17.02
N ALA A 141 -10.52 -11.88 16.25
CA ALA A 141 -10.82 -13.27 16.54
C ALA A 141 -9.79 -14.23 15.94
N GLU A 142 -9.60 -15.37 16.58
CA GLU A 142 -8.69 -16.44 16.17
C GLU A 142 -9.44 -17.76 16.10
N ALA A 143 -9.12 -18.61 15.12
CA ALA A 143 -9.70 -19.94 15.00
C ALA A 143 -8.71 -20.93 14.39
N ASP A 144 -8.66 -22.15 14.92
CA ASP A 144 -7.87 -23.22 14.30
C ASP A 144 -8.43 -23.57 12.91
N ALA A 145 -7.52 -23.78 11.97
CA ALA A 145 -7.86 -24.12 10.59
C ALA A 145 -6.79 -25.01 9.94
N VAL A 146 -7.16 -25.62 8.82
CA VAL A 146 -6.30 -26.48 8.02
C VAL A 146 -6.32 -26.00 6.57
N LEU A 147 -5.14 -25.82 6.00
CA LEU A 147 -4.94 -25.63 4.57
C LEU A 147 -4.68 -27.00 3.92
N HIS A 148 -5.46 -27.35 2.90
CA HIS A 148 -5.29 -28.59 2.15
C HIS A 148 -4.57 -28.32 0.81
N GLY A 149 -3.92 -29.36 0.26
CA GLY A 149 -3.20 -29.24 -1.01
C GLY A 149 -1.89 -28.46 -0.89
N ALA A 150 -1.26 -28.48 0.28
CA ALA A 150 0.02 -27.85 0.51
C ALA A 150 0.87 -28.65 1.51
N VAL A 151 2.19 -28.54 1.39
CA VAL A 151 3.18 -29.20 2.27
C VAL A 151 3.99 -28.14 2.99
N LEU A 152 4.31 -28.41 4.25
CA LEU A 152 5.09 -27.55 5.12
C LEU A 152 6.57 -27.97 5.08
N TYR A 153 7.46 -27.00 4.94
CA TYR A 153 8.90 -27.17 4.94
C TYR A 153 9.52 -26.34 6.06
N ASP A 154 10.63 -26.85 6.61
CA ASP A 154 11.51 -26.04 7.43
C ASP A 154 12.25 -25.02 6.56
N GLY A 155 12.41 -23.80 7.06
CA GLY A 155 13.08 -22.70 6.39
C GLY A 155 14.13 -22.07 7.31
N PRO A 156 14.72 -20.92 6.93
CA PRO A 156 15.78 -20.27 7.71
C PRO A 156 15.19 -19.53 8.93
N GLY A 157 14.69 -20.29 9.91
CA GLY A 157 14.12 -19.79 11.16
C GLY A 157 12.60 -19.60 11.14
N TYR A 158 11.93 -19.94 10.04
CA TYR A 158 10.48 -19.84 9.85
C TYR A 158 10.02 -20.85 8.78
N PRO A 159 8.76 -21.32 8.81
CA PRO A 159 8.28 -22.34 7.89
C PRO A 159 7.94 -21.80 6.51
N TYR A 160 8.10 -22.64 5.49
CA TYR A 160 7.63 -22.37 4.13
C TYR A 160 6.50 -23.32 3.76
N VAL A 161 5.41 -22.81 3.18
CA VAL A 161 4.34 -23.62 2.60
C VAL A 161 4.44 -23.61 1.09
N VAL A 162 4.42 -24.79 0.49
CA VAL A 162 4.44 -24.98 -0.97
C VAL A 162 3.20 -25.74 -1.41
N PRO A 163 2.47 -25.28 -2.45
CA PRO A 163 1.35 -26.03 -3.02
C PRO A 163 1.77 -27.42 -3.49
N ALA A 164 1.08 -28.45 -3.00
CA ALA A 164 1.37 -29.85 -3.31
C ALA A 164 0.14 -30.74 -3.07
N THR A 165 -0.21 -31.55 -4.06
CA THR A 165 -1.40 -32.42 -4.01
C THR A 165 -1.32 -33.41 -2.85
N GLY A 166 -2.38 -33.48 -2.04
CA GLY A 166 -2.50 -34.46 -0.94
C GLY A 166 -1.88 -34.03 0.39
N GLY A 167 -1.15 -32.91 0.43
CA GLY A 167 -0.62 -32.35 1.67
C GLY A 167 -1.68 -31.62 2.51
N ARG A 168 -1.39 -31.42 3.80
CA ARG A 168 -2.16 -30.55 4.69
C ARG A 168 -1.22 -29.75 5.58
N VAL A 169 -1.62 -28.53 5.93
CA VAL A 169 -0.91 -27.65 6.86
C VAL A 169 -1.86 -27.18 7.94
N VAL A 170 -1.46 -27.33 9.20
CA VAL A 170 -2.22 -26.89 10.37
C VAL A 170 -1.80 -25.46 10.71
N GLY A 171 -2.78 -24.61 10.95
CA GLY A 171 -2.53 -23.21 11.27
C GLY A 171 -3.71 -22.55 11.97
N THR A 172 -3.67 -21.23 12.00
CA THR A 172 -4.66 -20.39 12.68
C THR A 172 -5.17 -19.35 11.71
N LEU A 173 -6.49 -19.22 11.62
CA LEU A 173 -7.19 -18.11 10.99
C LEU A 173 -7.21 -16.92 11.94
N LEU A 174 -6.61 -15.83 11.53
CA LEU A 174 -6.61 -14.55 12.21
C LEU A 174 -7.60 -13.62 11.52
N THR A 175 -8.68 -13.28 12.22
CA THR A 175 -9.64 -12.29 11.77
C THR A 175 -9.21 -10.93 12.33
N PRO A 176 -8.94 -9.93 11.48
CA PRO A 176 -8.51 -8.61 11.95
C PRO A 176 -9.58 -7.96 12.82
N ALA A 177 -9.16 -7.14 13.78
CA ALA A 177 -10.09 -6.30 14.54
C ALA A 177 -10.75 -5.26 13.61
N PRO A 178 -11.96 -4.75 13.94
CA PRO A 178 -12.56 -3.64 13.21
C PRO A 178 -11.55 -2.49 13.06
N ASP A 179 -11.50 -1.88 11.88
CA ASP A 179 -10.59 -0.78 11.52
C ASP A 179 -9.08 -1.10 11.52
N ALA A 180 -8.67 -2.30 11.92
CA ALA A 180 -7.26 -2.73 11.94
C ALA A 180 -6.81 -3.44 10.65
N TYR A 181 -7.74 -3.71 9.71
CA TYR A 181 -7.47 -4.52 8.52
C TYR A 181 -6.33 -3.95 7.66
N GLY A 182 -6.41 -2.68 7.27
CA GLY A 182 -5.41 -2.05 6.41
C GLY A 182 -4.02 -1.98 7.06
N GLU A 183 -3.96 -1.69 8.36
CA GLU A 183 -2.71 -1.67 9.11
C GLU A 183 -2.09 -3.07 9.16
N LEU A 184 -2.88 -4.09 9.51
CA LEU A 184 -2.43 -5.47 9.63
C LEU A 184 -1.99 -6.04 8.28
N PHE A 185 -2.74 -5.80 7.22
CA PHE A 185 -2.41 -6.22 5.86
C PHE A 185 -1.06 -5.64 5.43
N GLY A 186 -0.87 -4.33 5.58
CA GLY A 186 0.39 -3.66 5.25
C GLY A 186 1.56 -4.09 6.14
N LEU A 187 1.30 -4.42 7.40
CA LEU A 187 2.30 -4.97 8.32
C LEU A 187 2.78 -6.35 7.87
N LEU A 188 1.84 -7.26 7.56
CA LEU A 188 2.16 -8.61 7.12
C LEU A 188 2.88 -8.62 5.78
N ASP A 189 2.46 -7.80 4.80
CA ASP A 189 3.16 -7.68 3.53
C ASP A 189 4.62 -7.18 3.72
N ARG A 190 4.86 -6.24 4.66
CA ARG A 190 6.22 -5.77 4.98
C ARG A 190 7.09 -6.82 5.68
N LEU A 191 6.49 -7.73 6.45
CA LEU A 191 7.21 -8.78 7.16
C LEU A 191 7.56 -9.95 6.23
N GLU A 192 6.58 -10.42 5.45
CA GLU A 192 6.66 -11.70 4.75
C GLU A 192 7.21 -11.55 3.32
N LEU A 193 6.84 -10.51 2.56
CA LEU A 193 7.29 -10.42 1.15
C LEU A 193 8.82 -10.34 1.01
N PRO A 194 9.55 -9.55 1.81
CA PRO A 194 11.02 -9.54 1.76
C PRO A 194 11.67 -10.84 2.27
N ALA A 195 10.93 -11.67 3.01
CA ALA A 195 11.40 -12.95 3.55
C ALA A 195 11.24 -14.12 2.56
N GLY A 196 10.85 -13.82 1.31
CA GLY A 196 10.71 -14.81 0.24
C GLY A 196 9.36 -15.50 0.26
N TYR A 197 8.29 -14.77 0.59
CA TYR A 197 6.92 -15.26 0.47
C TYR A 197 6.14 -14.52 -0.62
N GLU A 198 5.17 -15.21 -1.21
CA GLU A 198 4.14 -14.64 -2.06
C GLU A 198 2.77 -14.78 -1.39
N ARG A 199 2.01 -13.69 -1.32
CA ARG A 199 0.66 -13.72 -0.75
C ARG A 199 -0.36 -14.17 -1.79
N VAL A 200 -1.13 -15.20 -1.46
CA VAL A 200 -2.17 -15.80 -2.31
C VAL A 200 -3.46 -15.96 -1.52
N ALA A 201 -4.60 -15.78 -2.18
CA ALA A 201 -5.89 -16.12 -1.59
C ALA A 201 -6.16 -17.62 -1.77
N MET A 202 -6.38 -18.34 -0.67
CA MET A 202 -6.70 -19.76 -0.70
C MET A 202 -7.84 -20.08 0.26
N ASP A 203 -8.57 -21.15 -0.03
CA ASP A 203 -9.58 -21.67 0.86
C ASP A 203 -8.94 -22.54 1.93
N VAL A 204 -9.25 -22.24 3.19
CA VAL A 204 -8.85 -23.03 4.35
C VAL A 204 -10.08 -23.52 5.11
N VAL A 205 -9.97 -24.69 5.70
CA VAL A 205 -11.09 -25.32 6.41
C VAL A 205 -10.95 -25.03 7.90
N ARG A 206 -11.91 -24.29 8.46
CA ARG A 206 -11.94 -24.01 9.89
C ARG A 206 -12.28 -25.27 10.69
N THR A 207 -11.48 -25.59 11.69
CA THR A 207 -11.57 -26.88 12.41
C THR A 207 -12.86 -27.04 13.19
N ARG A 208 -13.39 -25.96 13.78
CA ARG A 208 -14.56 -26.02 14.68
C ARG A 208 -15.87 -26.45 14.01
N ASP A 209 -16.05 -26.10 12.74
CA ASP A 209 -17.32 -26.24 12.00
C ASP A 209 -17.13 -26.71 10.55
N SER A 210 -15.90 -27.04 10.14
CA SER A 210 -15.54 -27.46 8.79
C SER A 210 -15.94 -26.44 7.70
N ALA A 211 -16.15 -25.18 8.07
CA ALA A 211 -16.46 -24.13 7.10
C ALA A 211 -15.24 -23.83 6.24
N SER A 212 -15.43 -23.80 4.92
CA SER A 212 -14.44 -23.26 3.99
C SER A 212 -14.43 -21.73 4.12
N VAL A 213 -13.26 -21.17 4.41
CA VAL A 213 -13.04 -19.73 4.57
C VAL A 213 -11.93 -19.33 3.61
N SER A 214 -12.21 -18.37 2.74
CA SER A 214 -11.20 -17.83 1.85
C SER A 214 -10.31 -16.86 2.64
N ALA A 215 -9.02 -17.13 2.69
CA ALA A 215 -8.05 -16.45 3.54
C ALA A 215 -6.78 -16.07 2.76
N TRP A 216 -6.06 -15.07 3.26
CA TRP A 216 -4.71 -14.79 2.80
C TRP A 216 -3.74 -15.81 3.36
N VAL A 217 -2.96 -16.42 2.48
CA VAL A 217 -1.88 -17.36 2.81
C VAL A 217 -0.61 -16.81 2.19
N PHE A 218 0.46 -16.72 2.98
CA PHE A 218 1.80 -16.46 2.47
C PHE A 218 2.41 -17.81 2.06
N LEU A 219 2.68 -18.04 0.79
CA LEU A 219 3.33 -19.24 0.27
C LEU A 219 4.81 -18.95 0.03
N ALA A 220 5.65 -19.97 0.00
CA ALA A 220 7.06 -19.81 -0.35
C ALA A 220 7.18 -19.26 -1.78
N ALA A 221 8.03 -18.27 -1.99
CA ALA A 221 8.39 -17.81 -3.33
C ALA A 221 9.10 -18.95 -4.11
N PRO A 222 9.06 -18.95 -5.45
CA PRO A 222 9.62 -20.04 -6.27
C PRO A 222 11.11 -20.34 -6.00
N ASP A 223 11.88 -19.36 -5.54
CA ASP A 223 13.31 -19.43 -5.24
C ASP A 223 13.63 -19.52 -3.74
N ALA A 224 12.61 -19.69 -2.89
CA ALA A 224 12.78 -19.81 -1.44
C ALA A 224 13.66 -21.04 -1.09
N PRO A 225 14.60 -20.89 -0.13
CA PRO A 225 15.46 -21.99 0.29
C PRO A 225 14.68 -22.98 1.17
N LEU A 226 14.06 -23.97 0.54
CA LEU A 226 13.31 -25.03 1.21
C LEU A 226 14.25 -26.01 1.92
N GLY A 227 13.99 -26.28 3.20
CA GLY A 227 14.64 -27.31 4.01
C GLY A 227 13.89 -28.64 4.00
N GLU A 228 13.89 -29.35 5.13
CA GLU A 228 13.22 -30.65 5.27
C GLU A 228 11.69 -30.51 5.32
N VAL A 229 10.98 -31.54 4.87
CA VAL A 229 9.51 -31.59 4.95
C VAL A 229 9.09 -31.84 6.40
N ILE A 230 8.14 -31.06 6.89
CA ILE A 230 7.48 -31.26 8.17
C ILE A 230 6.23 -32.11 7.93
N GLU A 231 6.38 -33.43 8.01
CA GLU A 231 5.35 -34.43 7.68
C GLU A 231 4.04 -34.27 8.47
N SER A 232 4.10 -33.73 9.69
CA SER A 232 2.90 -33.46 10.49
C SER A 232 2.00 -32.38 9.87
N GLY A 233 2.60 -31.49 9.05
CA GLY A 233 1.97 -30.26 8.57
C GLY A 233 1.82 -29.19 9.67
N ASP A 234 2.35 -29.41 10.87
CA ASP A 234 2.29 -28.46 11.99
C ASP A 234 3.70 -28.01 12.39
N TRP A 235 3.95 -26.71 12.27
CA TRP A 235 5.22 -26.07 12.63
C TRP A 235 5.63 -26.31 14.10
N PHE A 236 4.67 -26.47 15.00
CA PHE A 236 4.94 -26.72 16.42
C PHE A 236 5.34 -28.18 16.70
N ASP A 237 5.11 -29.07 15.76
CA ASP A 237 5.50 -30.48 15.84
C ASP A 237 6.85 -30.76 15.14
N ARG A 238 7.54 -29.74 14.64
CA ARG A 238 8.88 -29.91 14.05
C ARG A 238 9.84 -30.43 15.14
N ARG A 239 10.40 -31.61 14.90
CA ARG A 239 11.39 -32.24 15.79
C ARG A 239 12.78 -32.03 15.25
#